data_AF-H2ZPP4-F1
#
_entry.id   AF-H2ZPP4-F1
#
_cell.length_a   1.000
_cell.length_b   1.000
_cell.length_c   1.000
_cell.angle_alpha   90.00
_cell.angle_beta   90.00
_cell.angle_gamma   90.00
#
_symmetry.space_group_name_H-M   'P 1'
#
loop_
_entity.id
_entity.type
_entity.pdbx_description
1 polymer ?
#
loop_
_entity_poly.entity_id
_entity_poly.type
_entity_poly.pdbx_seq_one_letter_code
_entity_poly.pdbx_strand_id
1 'polypeptide(L)'
;MDDFMYAFDDIPYDGSGTHTGNAINHVVDYILAPGKGNRPNAQDIVLLITDGRSQDSVRRPAQRLRQTGATVFVLPILPPRGRLDMAQVREIAGREENIITDAIEGGFEALTAQFSKKVGDMICRNPCKHTLHDHLAL
;
A
#
# COMPACT_ATOMS: atom_id res chain seq x y z
N MET A 1 1.98 8.06 20.95
CA MET A 1 2.84 7.74 19.79
C MET A 1 3.57 6.44 20.08
N ASP A 2 4.01 6.26 21.33
CA ASP A 2 4.63 5.04 21.85
C ASP A 2 3.77 3.77 21.68
N ASP A 3 2.45 3.83 21.93
CA ASP A 3 1.57 2.66 21.79
C ASP A 3 1.53 2.08 20.35
N PHE A 4 1.59 2.94 19.34
CA PHE A 4 1.61 2.50 17.94
C PHE A 4 2.92 1.80 17.61
N MET A 5 4.05 2.38 18.02
CA MET A 5 5.37 1.79 17.79
C MET A 5 5.49 0.46 18.52
N TYR A 6 5.01 0.38 19.76
CA TYR A 6 4.98 -0.86 20.52
C TYR A 6 4.15 -1.95 19.82
N ALA A 7 2.93 -1.64 19.38
CA ALA A 7 2.10 -2.59 18.66
C ALA A 7 2.69 -3.01 17.30
N PHE A 8 3.44 -2.12 16.64
CA PHE A 8 4.14 -2.40 15.39
C PHE A 8 5.33 -3.36 15.61
N ASP A 9 6.13 -3.10 16.64
CA ASP A 9 7.29 -3.93 16.98
C ASP A 9 6.88 -5.33 17.50
N ASP A 10 5.67 -5.44 18.07
CA ASP A 10 5.12 -6.71 18.59
C ASP A 10 4.42 -7.58 17.51
N ILE A 11 4.40 -7.16 16.24
CA ILE A 11 3.80 -7.97 15.16
C ILE A 11 4.61 -9.28 15.01
N PRO A 12 4.00 -10.46 15.25
CA PRO A 12 4.72 -11.72 15.17
C PRO A 12 5.00 -12.07 13.71
N TYR A 13 6.24 -12.51 13.43
CA TYR A 13 6.55 -13.18 12.17
C TYR A 13 6.02 -14.61 12.20
N ASP A 14 5.00 -14.90 11.38
CA ASP A 14 4.34 -16.20 11.35
C ASP A 14 5.03 -17.24 10.44
N GLY A 15 6.04 -16.82 9.67
CA GLY A 15 6.79 -17.70 8.75
C GLY A 15 5.95 -18.28 7.61
N SER A 16 4.71 -17.81 7.44
CA SER A 16 3.77 -18.36 6.47
C SER A 16 3.98 -17.74 5.09
N GLY A 17 3.57 -18.46 4.04
CA GLY A 17 3.74 -18.02 2.66
C GLY A 17 3.02 -16.70 2.33
N THR A 18 3.35 -16.10 1.19
CA THR A 18 2.82 -14.81 0.76
C THR A 18 1.38 -14.93 0.22
N HIS A 19 0.36 -14.70 1.05
CA HIS A 19 -1.06 -14.74 0.65
C HIS A 19 -1.64 -13.32 0.47
N THR A 20 -1.08 -12.57 -0.49
CA THR A 20 -1.41 -11.16 -0.71
C THR A 20 -2.88 -10.93 -1.08
N GLY A 21 -3.52 -11.85 -1.81
CA GLY A 21 -4.93 -11.72 -2.16
C GLY A 21 -5.84 -11.74 -0.93
N ASN A 22 -5.61 -12.68 -0.02
CA ASN A 22 -6.30 -12.77 1.26
C ASN A 22 -6.01 -11.56 2.16
N ALA A 23 -4.77 -11.08 2.22
CA ALA A 23 -4.42 -9.86 2.96
C ALA A 23 -5.20 -8.64 2.43
N ILE A 24 -5.30 -8.49 1.10
CA ILE A 24 -6.07 -7.41 0.48
C ILE A 24 -7.56 -7.53 0.81
N ASN A 25 -8.14 -8.74 0.77
CA ASN A 25 -9.53 -8.94 1.18
C ASN A 25 -9.73 -8.56 2.65
N HIS A 26 -8.80 -8.92 3.55
CA HIS A 26 -8.87 -8.52 4.96
C HIS A 26 -8.88 -6.99 5.13
N VAL A 27 -8.07 -6.28 4.34
CA VAL A 27 -8.10 -4.80 4.34
C VAL A 27 -9.47 -4.27 3.95
N VAL A 28 -10.06 -4.79 2.86
CA VAL A 28 -11.37 -4.34 2.37
C VAL A 28 -12.50 -4.69 3.33
N ASP A 29 -12.54 -5.94 3.80
CA ASP A 29 -13.67 -6.49 4.54
C ASP A 29 -13.64 -6.14 6.03
N TYR A 30 -12.46 -5.79 6.57
CA TYR A 30 -12.28 -5.49 7.99
C TYR A 30 -11.63 -4.13 8.23
N ILE A 31 -10.40 -3.89 7.77
CA ILE A 31 -9.65 -2.67 8.16
C ILE A 31 -10.35 -1.39 7.70
N LEU A 32 -10.84 -1.36 6.44
CA LEU A 32 -11.53 -0.20 5.87
C LEU A 32 -13.04 -0.17 6.21
N ALA A 33 -13.53 -1.08 7.05
CA ALA A 33 -14.92 -1.06 7.46
C ALA A 33 -15.21 0.12 8.41
N PRO A 34 -16.36 0.82 8.29
CA PRO A 34 -16.71 1.94 9.17
C PRO A 34 -16.66 1.62 10.67
N GLY A 35 -17.04 0.39 11.04
CA GLY A 35 -17.01 -0.09 12.43
C GLY A 35 -15.62 -0.42 12.98
N LYS A 36 -14.56 -0.25 12.18
CA LYS A 36 -13.16 -0.55 12.55
C LYS A 36 -12.29 0.70 12.60
N GLY A 37 -12.92 1.88 12.62
CA GLY A 37 -12.24 3.16 12.76
C GLY A 37 -11.96 3.86 11.43
N ASN A 38 -12.40 3.29 10.29
CA ASN A 38 -12.34 4.00 9.02
C ASN A 38 -13.25 5.24 9.04
N ARG A 39 -12.77 6.35 8.45
CA ARG A 39 -13.43 7.66 8.48
C ARG A 39 -13.89 8.04 7.06
N PRO A 40 -15.19 8.28 6.83
CA PRO A 40 -15.72 8.54 5.48
C PRO A 40 -15.20 9.84 4.83
N ASN A 41 -14.70 10.80 5.62
CA ASN A 41 -14.18 12.07 5.14
C ASN A 41 -12.64 12.09 5.06
N ALA A 42 -11.98 10.94 5.19
CA ALA A 42 -10.53 10.82 5.06
C ALA A 42 -10.19 9.98 3.82
N GLN A 43 -9.10 10.32 3.14
CA GLN A 43 -8.60 9.49 2.05
C GLN A 43 -7.96 8.22 2.62
N ASP A 44 -8.46 7.07 2.19
CA ASP A 44 -7.85 5.79 2.49
C ASP A 44 -6.58 5.59 1.64
N ILE A 45 -5.50 5.19 2.32
CA ILE A 45 -4.21 4.93 1.70
C ILE A 45 -3.69 3.60 2.19
N VAL A 46 -3.36 2.72 1.26
CA VAL A 46 -2.80 1.39 1.53
C VAL A 46 -1.39 1.34 0.98
N LEU A 47 -0.42 1.20 1.88
CA LEU A 47 0.97 0.87 1.53
C LEU A 47 1.15 -0.63 1.65
N LEU A 48 1.27 -1.32 0.51
CA LEU A 48 1.49 -2.76 0.45
C LEU A 48 2.98 -3.04 0.24
N ILE A 49 3.59 -3.74 1.18
CA ILE A 49 4.99 -4.16 1.12
C ILE A 49 5.01 -5.68 0.88
N THR A 50 5.77 -6.14 -0.11
CA THR A 50 5.86 -7.57 -0.41
C THR A 50 7.23 -7.93 -0.98
N ASP A 51 7.77 -9.07 -0.57
CA ASP A 51 9.10 -9.55 -0.96
C ASP A 51 9.05 -10.74 -1.94
N GLY A 52 7.85 -11.15 -2.37
CA GLY A 52 7.70 -12.37 -3.15
C GLY A 52 6.40 -12.48 -3.92
N ARG A 53 6.35 -13.49 -4.78
CA ARG A 53 5.15 -13.88 -5.53
C ARG A 53 4.07 -14.37 -4.56
N SER A 54 2.87 -13.85 -4.72
CA SER A 54 1.69 -14.30 -4.00
C SER A 54 1.28 -15.71 -4.44
N GLN A 55 0.90 -16.53 -3.45
CA GLN A 55 0.46 -17.93 -3.59
C GLN A 55 -1.04 -18.04 -3.91
N ASP A 56 -1.75 -16.93 -3.89
CA ASP A 56 -3.17 -16.78 -4.19
C ASP A 56 -3.41 -15.75 -5.31
N SER A 57 -4.68 -15.55 -5.70
CA SER A 57 -5.00 -14.59 -6.76
C SER A 57 -5.11 -13.17 -6.20
N VAL A 58 -4.31 -12.24 -6.73
CA VAL A 58 -4.34 -10.83 -6.31
C VAL A 58 -5.27 -9.96 -7.15
N ARG A 59 -5.53 -10.34 -8.41
CA ARG A 59 -6.26 -9.50 -9.38
C ARG A 59 -7.62 -9.00 -8.89
N ARG A 60 -8.49 -9.92 -8.44
CA ARG A 60 -9.84 -9.57 -7.97
C ARG A 60 -9.81 -8.82 -6.63
N PRO A 61 -9.05 -9.28 -5.60
CA PRO A 61 -8.90 -8.52 -4.35
C PRO A 61 -8.38 -7.10 -4.58
N ALA A 62 -7.35 -6.93 -5.42
CA ALA A 62 -6.78 -5.63 -5.73
C ALA A 62 -7.78 -4.71 -6.45
N GLN A 63 -8.58 -5.25 -7.37
CA GLN A 63 -9.66 -4.49 -8.00
C GLN A 63 -10.71 -4.04 -6.98
N ARG A 64 -11.13 -4.93 -6.06
CA ARG A 64 -12.07 -4.58 -4.97
C ARG A 64 -11.49 -3.46 -4.10
N LEU A 65 -10.22 -3.55 -3.73
CA LEU A 65 -9.57 -2.52 -2.92
C LEU A 65 -9.56 -1.16 -3.61
N ARG A 66 -9.16 -1.08 -4.88
CA ARG A 66 -9.19 0.20 -5.61
C ARG A 66 -10.61 0.74 -5.79
N GLN A 67 -11.61 -0.13 -5.90
CA GLN A 67 -13.02 0.26 -6.02
C GLN A 67 -13.58 0.88 -4.72
N THR A 68 -12.92 0.72 -3.56
CA THR A 68 -13.32 1.44 -2.34
C THR A 68 -12.96 2.92 -2.40
N GLY A 69 -12.18 3.36 -3.39
CA GLY A 69 -11.59 4.70 -3.45
C GLY A 69 -10.24 4.81 -2.75
N ALA A 70 -9.72 3.72 -2.18
CA ALA A 70 -8.39 3.69 -1.58
C ALA A 70 -7.28 3.90 -2.63
N THR A 71 -6.29 4.72 -2.29
CA THR A 71 -5.05 4.84 -3.06
C THR A 71 -4.08 3.77 -2.60
N VAL A 72 -3.65 2.90 -3.52
CA VAL A 72 -2.79 1.75 -3.21
C VAL A 72 -1.39 2.01 -3.75
N PHE A 73 -0.41 2.10 -2.85
CA PHE A 73 1.03 2.12 -3.17
C PHE A 73 1.63 0.74 -2.94
N VAL A 74 2.51 0.29 -3.83
CA VAL A 74 3.18 -1.00 -3.71
C VAL A 74 4.68 -0.80 -3.62
N LEU A 75 5.28 -1.34 -2.56
CA LEU A 75 6.71 -1.42 -2.33
C LEU A 75 7.16 -2.88 -2.53
N PRO A 76 7.53 -3.27 -3.75
CA PRO A 76 8.15 -4.56 -3.98
C PRO A 76 9.59 -4.56 -3.47
N ILE A 77 9.94 -5.57 -2.68
CA ILE A 77 11.31 -5.81 -2.18
C ILE A 77 11.83 -7.07 -2.87
N LEU A 78 13.01 -7.03 -3.48
CA LEU A 78 13.60 -8.23 -4.08
C LEU A 78 14.63 -8.84 -3.11
N PRO A 79 14.31 -9.93 -2.39
CA PRO A 79 15.29 -10.60 -1.56
C PRO A 79 16.25 -11.42 -2.45
N PRO A 80 17.49 -11.68 -2.00
CA PRO A 80 18.54 -12.32 -2.82
C PRO A 80 18.17 -13.68 -3.44
N ARG A 81 17.20 -14.40 -2.85
CA ARG A 81 16.75 -15.72 -3.31
C ARG A 81 15.26 -15.76 -3.66
N GLY A 82 14.56 -14.63 -3.61
CA GLY A 82 13.13 -14.57 -3.89
C GLY A 82 12.83 -14.32 -5.36
N ARG A 83 11.54 -14.37 -5.68
CA ARG A 83 11.04 -14.02 -7.01
C ARG A 83 9.86 -13.09 -6.83
N LEU A 84 10.02 -11.85 -7.27
CA LEU A 84 8.91 -10.93 -7.46
C LEU A 84 8.21 -11.22 -8.77
N ASP A 85 6.88 -11.16 -8.76
CA ASP A 85 6.06 -11.19 -9.96
C ASP A 85 5.53 -9.78 -10.23
N MET A 86 6.18 -9.08 -11.17
CA MET A 86 5.79 -7.70 -11.50
C MET A 86 4.42 -7.61 -12.17
N ALA A 87 3.85 -8.70 -12.69
CA ALA A 87 2.46 -8.70 -13.13
C ALA A 87 1.53 -8.59 -11.92
N GLN A 88 1.77 -9.36 -10.85
CA GLN A 88 1.03 -9.24 -9.59
C GLN A 88 1.19 -7.85 -8.96
N VAL A 89 2.40 -7.29 -8.95
CA VAL A 89 2.64 -5.93 -8.44
C VAL A 89 1.81 -4.89 -9.19
N ARG A 90 1.76 -4.96 -10.53
CA ARG A 90 0.93 -4.06 -11.35
C ARG A 90 -0.56 -4.28 -11.14
N GLU A 91 -0.99 -5.54 -11.01
CA GLU A 91 -2.38 -5.88 -10.70
C GLU A 91 -2.83 -5.27 -9.36
N ILE A 92 -1.93 -5.19 -8.38
CA ILE A 92 -2.16 -4.58 -7.06
C ILE A 92 -2.18 -3.05 -7.15
N ALA A 93 -1.14 -2.45 -7.72
CA ALA A 93 -0.99 -1.00 -7.79
C ALA A 93 -2.05 -0.34 -8.69
N GLY A 94 -2.44 -0.99 -9.78
CA GLY A 94 -3.37 -0.47 -10.79
C GLY A 94 -2.82 0.67 -11.65
N ARG A 95 -1.76 1.36 -11.21
CA ARG A 95 -1.01 2.38 -11.96
C ARG A 95 0.48 2.25 -11.66
N GLU A 96 1.31 2.43 -12.68
CA GLU A 96 2.78 2.36 -12.55
C GLU A 96 3.32 3.45 -11.61
N GLU A 97 2.71 4.64 -11.59
CA GLU A 97 3.09 5.75 -10.70
C GLU A 97 2.96 5.44 -9.20
N ASN A 98 2.23 4.37 -8.85
CA ASN A 98 2.03 3.92 -7.48
C ASN A 98 2.99 2.80 -7.06
N ILE A 99 3.91 2.37 -7.94
CA ILE A 99 4.91 1.35 -7.64
C ILE A 99 6.20 2.04 -7.21
N ILE A 100 6.65 1.77 -5.99
CA ILE A 100 7.86 2.37 -5.42
C ILE A 100 9.03 1.41 -5.62
N THR A 101 9.76 1.60 -6.71
CA THR A 101 10.81 0.68 -7.16
C THR A 101 12.15 0.86 -6.43
N ASP A 102 12.28 1.88 -5.58
CA ASP A 102 13.51 2.25 -4.89
C ASP A 102 14.11 1.08 -4.07
N ALA A 103 13.26 0.18 -3.55
CA ALA A 103 13.67 -0.99 -2.76
C ALA A 103 13.83 -2.30 -3.57
N ILE A 104 13.67 -2.26 -4.90
CA ILE A 104 13.83 -3.45 -5.75
C ILE A 104 15.29 -3.90 -5.79
N GLU A 105 16.26 -2.98 -5.87
CA GLU A 105 17.68 -3.35 -5.99
C GLU A 105 18.45 -3.13 -4.68
N GLY A 106 18.05 -2.16 -3.86
CA GLY A 106 18.69 -1.86 -2.58
C GLY A 106 18.10 -2.60 -1.37
N GLY A 107 17.02 -3.37 -1.54
CA GLY A 107 16.32 -4.03 -0.44
C GLY A 107 15.85 -3.05 0.63
N PHE A 108 15.86 -3.48 1.90
CA PHE A 108 15.45 -2.65 3.04
C PHE A 108 16.36 -1.45 3.28
N GLU A 109 17.63 -1.47 2.83
CA GLU A 109 18.57 -0.34 2.96
C GLU A 109 18.12 0.89 2.15
N ALA A 110 17.30 0.68 1.11
CA ALA A 110 16.75 1.77 0.32
C ALA A 110 15.63 2.55 1.06
N LEU A 111 15.11 2.01 2.18
CA LEU A 111 14.03 2.60 2.97
C LEU A 111 14.56 3.69 3.91
N THR A 112 15.14 4.72 3.31
CA THR A 112 15.74 5.85 4.03
C THR A 112 14.71 6.90 4.45
N ALA A 113 15.13 7.91 5.22
CA ALA A 113 14.31 9.07 5.50
C ALA A 113 13.82 9.79 4.22
N GLN A 114 14.58 9.70 3.12
CA GLN A 114 14.18 10.26 1.83
C GLN A 114 13.03 9.47 1.21
N PHE A 115 13.02 8.15 1.38
CA PHE A 115 11.89 7.31 1.00
C PHE A 115 10.64 7.71 1.79
N SER A 116 10.74 7.85 3.11
CA SER A 116 9.62 8.29 3.96
C SER A 116 9.12 9.68 3.55
N LYS A 117 10.03 10.60 3.21
CA LYS A 117 9.66 11.92 2.70
C LYS A 117 8.95 11.83 1.35
N LYS A 118 9.43 11.00 0.41
CA LYS A 118 8.80 10.78 -0.91
C LYS A 118 7.38 10.23 -0.76
N VAL A 119 7.21 9.20 0.07
CA VAL A 119 5.89 8.64 0.39
C VAL A 119 5.00 9.70 1.03
N GLY A 120 5.54 10.48 1.98
CA GLY A 120 4.85 11.60 2.59
C GLY A 120 4.41 12.66 1.58
N ASP A 121 5.26 13.07 0.65
CA ASP A 121 4.95 14.07 -0.38
C ASP A 121 3.90 13.54 -1.38
N MET A 122 3.92 12.23 -1.68
CA MET A 122 2.94 11.58 -2.55
C MET A 122 1.55 11.47 -1.91
N ILE A 123 1.51 11.21 -0.60
CA ILE A 123 0.31 11.03 0.22
C ILE A 123 -0.29 12.38 0.63
N CYS A 124 0.52 13.25 1.23
CA CYS A 124 0.11 14.51 1.82
C CYS A 124 0.14 15.68 0.82
N ARG A 125 -0.32 15.44 -0.43
CA ARG A 125 -0.35 16.49 -1.44
C ARG A 125 -1.13 17.70 -0.94
N ASN A 126 -0.71 18.89 -1.38
CA ASN A 126 -1.38 20.13 -1.02
C ASN A 126 -2.86 20.09 -1.48
N PRO A 127 -3.83 20.06 -0.55
CA PRO A 127 -5.25 19.98 -0.89
C PRO A 127 -5.72 21.20 -1.70
N CYS A 128 -5.02 22.34 -1.61
CA CYS A 128 -5.34 23.56 -2.36
C CYS A 128 -5.05 23.47 -3.87
N LYS A 129 -4.35 22.43 -4.35
CA LYS A 129 -4.19 22.22 -5.80
C LYS A 129 -5.40 21.52 -6.45
N HIS A 130 -6.25 20.85 -5.66
CA HIS A 130 -7.47 20.22 -6.18
C HIS A 130 -8.67 21.18 -6.21
N THR A 131 -8.78 22.10 -5.25
CA THR A 131 -9.88 23.08 -5.19
C THR A 131 -9.88 24.09 -6.34
N LEU A 132 -8.75 24.34 -7.00
CA LEU A 132 -8.71 25.25 -8.15
C LEU A 132 -9.37 24.68 -9.42
N HIS A 133 -9.46 23.35 -9.55
CA HIS A 133 -10.16 22.72 -10.68
C HIS A 133 -11.65 22.54 -10.41
N ASP A 134 -12.06 22.37 -9.15
CA ASP A 134 -13.47 22.17 -8.80
C ASP A 134 -14.28 23.47 -8.68
N HIS A 135 -13.63 24.64 -8.63
CA HIS A 135 -14.29 25.95 -8.62
C HIS A 135 -14.38 26.66 -9.98
N LEU A 136 -13.92 26.02 -11.07
CA LEU A 136 -14.07 26.53 -12.44
C LEU A 136 -15.19 25.84 -13.25
N ALA A 137 -16.03 25.05 -12.57
CA ALA A 137 -17.19 24.37 -13.15
C ALA A 137 -18.53 24.91 -12.62
N LEU A 138 -18.62 26.24 -12.42
CA LEU A 138 -19.87 26.98 -12.25
C LEU A 138 -19.87 28.23 -13.13
#